data_AF-A0A151LZY0-F1
#
_entry.id   AF-A0A151LZY0-F1
#
_cell.length_a   1.000
_cell.length_b   1.000
_cell.length_c   1.000
_cell.angle_alpha   90.00
_cell.angle_beta   90.00
_cell.angle_gamma   90.00
#
_symmetry.space_group_name_H-M   'P 1'
#
loop_
_entity.id
_entity.type
_entity.pdbx_description
1 polymer ?
#
loop_
_entity_poly.entity_id
_entity_poly.type
_entity_poly.pdbx_seq_one_letter_code
_entity_poly.pdbx_strand_id
1 'polypeptide(L)'
;MQHKSQVGTRHKPGCLNHCLFERATAEKIRCQEEVNRTNKTIELANRLVKGLEVLIPMTEGLDPVSMLTDDTTIAKWNNEGLPSDTMSTQNATILTNCECWPLLIDPQLQGLKWIKSRYGSDLKVIQFSQKGCRIIRVQAWIYH
;
A
#
# COMPACT_ATOMS: atom_id res chain seq x y z
N MET A 1 49.64 -21.61 70.92
CA MET A 1 48.28 -21.38 71.47
C MET A 1 47.82 -20.01 70.99
N GLN A 2 47.15 -19.95 69.83
CA GLN A 2 45.71 -19.66 69.67
C GLN A 2 45.23 -18.37 70.36
N HIS A 3 44.93 -17.31 69.59
CA HIS A 3 43.54 -16.97 69.23
C HIS A 3 43.47 -15.82 68.20
N LYS A 4 42.58 -15.95 67.22
CA LYS A 4 42.27 -15.04 66.11
C LYS A 4 41.50 -13.80 66.61
N SER A 5 41.55 -12.66 65.88
CA SER A 5 40.34 -11.87 65.57
C SER A 5 40.56 -10.77 64.50
N GLN A 6 40.01 -11.08 63.33
CA GLN A 6 39.29 -10.23 62.37
C GLN A 6 39.51 -8.71 62.43
N VAL A 7 40.15 -8.18 61.38
CA VAL A 7 39.98 -6.79 60.93
C VAL A 7 38.58 -6.65 60.34
N GLY A 8 37.62 -6.30 61.20
CA GLY A 8 36.26 -5.93 60.79
C GLY A 8 36.23 -4.49 60.29
N THR A 9 36.08 -4.30 58.98
CA THR A 9 35.75 -3.00 58.38
C THR A 9 34.40 -2.53 58.92
N ARG A 10 34.39 -1.60 59.88
CA ARG A 10 33.16 -0.96 60.39
C ARG A 10 32.46 -0.20 59.27
N HIS A 11 31.40 -0.77 58.70
CA HIS A 11 30.43 0.00 57.93
C HIS A 11 29.59 0.86 58.88
N LYS A 12 29.63 2.19 58.71
CA LYS A 12 28.75 3.12 59.43
C LYS A 12 27.30 2.90 58.94
N PRO A 13 26.34 2.64 59.84
CA PRO A 13 24.96 2.25 59.46
C PRO A 13 24.12 3.36 58.80
N GLY A 14 24.62 4.59 58.68
CA GLY A 14 23.94 5.71 58.01
C GLY A 14 24.38 5.99 56.56
N CYS A 15 25.56 5.53 56.15
CA CYS A 15 26.10 5.84 54.81
C CYS A 15 25.44 5.03 53.69
N LEU A 16 24.93 3.84 54.02
CA LEU A 16 24.29 2.95 53.05
C LEU A 16 22.97 3.57 52.53
N ASN A 17 22.15 4.12 53.43
CA ASN A 17 20.86 4.73 53.06
C ASN A 17 21.03 6.03 52.26
N HIS A 18 22.06 6.82 52.57
CA HIS A 18 22.42 8.01 51.79
C HIS A 18 22.86 7.64 50.37
N CYS A 19 23.77 6.68 50.24
CA CYS A 19 24.25 6.21 48.94
C CYS A 19 23.11 5.56 48.11
N LEU A 20 22.19 4.85 48.75
CA LEU A 20 21.00 4.30 48.10
C LEU A 20 20.04 5.40 47.62
N PHE A 21 19.85 6.46 48.40
CA PHE A 21 19.02 7.60 48.02
C PHE A 21 19.63 8.41 46.87
N GLU A 22 20.94 8.64 46.90
CA GLU A 22 21.66 9.30 45.81
C GLU A 22 21.59 8.47 44.51
N ARG A 23 21.72 7.14 44.62
CA ARG A 23 21.57 6.23 43.47
C ARG A 23 20.15 6.22 42.91
N ALA A 24 19.13 6.18 43.77
CA ALA A 24 17.72 6.25 43.35
C ALA A 24 17.38 7.59 42.70
N THR A 25 17.93 8.69 43.23
CA THR A 25 17.80 10.03 42.63
C THR A 25 18.48 10.09 41.25
N ALA A 26 19.70 9.55 41.13
CA ALA A 26 20.40 9.47 39.86
C ALA A 26 19.67 8.60 38.83
N GLU A 27 19.08 7.48 39.25
CA GLU A 27 18.24 6.63 38.40
C GLU A 27 16.98 7.36 37.90
N LYS A 28 16.33 8.11 38.79
CA LYS A 28 15.17 8.94 38.44
C LYS A 28 15.55 10.03 37.43
N ILE A 29 16.69 10.71 37.62
CA ILE A 29 17.19 11.73 36.69
C ILE A 29 17.52 11.12 35.32
N ARG A 30 18.20 9.96 35.28
CA ARG A 30 18.49 9.27 34.01
C ARG A 30 17.22 8.90 33.26
N CYS A 31 16.21 8.38 33.96
CA CYS A 31 14.92 8.06 33.36
C CYS A 31 14.24 9.31 32.79
N GLN A 32 14.30 10.43 33.52
CA GLN A 32 13.74 11.69 33.05
C GLN A 32 14.46 12.25 31.82
N GLU A 33 15.79 12.14 31.78
CA GLU A 33 16.58 12.53 30.61
C GLU A 33 16.22 11.69 29.39
N GLU A 34 15.99 10.39 29.56
CA GLU A 34 15.60 9.49 28.48
C GLU A 34 14.23 9.87 27.91
N VAL A 35 13.26 10.16 28.78
CA VAL A 35 11.95 10.69 28.38
C VAL A 35 12.09 12.04 27.67
N ASN A 36 12.99 12.90 28.14
CA ASN A 36 13.24 14.20 27.50
C ASN A 36 13.89 14.06 26.11
N ARG A 37 14.73 13.03 25.90
CA ARG A 37 15.30 12.72 24.59
C ARG A 37 14.24 12.19 23.63
N THR A 38 13.41 11.24 24.07
CA THR A 38 12.35 10.69 23.23
C THR A 38 11.30 11.74 22.87
N ASN A 39 10.92 12.60 23.82
CA ASN A 39 10.00 13.72 23.56
C ASN A 39 10.53 14.69 22.50
N LYS A 40 11.83 15.03 22.54
CA LYS A 40 12.46 15.86 21.50
C LYS A 40 12.43 15.18 20.14
N THR A 41 12.71 13.88 20.08
CA THR A 41 12.64 13.12 18.83
C THR A 41 11.22 13.07 18.27
N ILE A 42 10.22 12.86 19.12
CA ILE A 42 8.79 12.89 18.73
C ILE A 42 8.41 14.28 18.22
N GLU A 43 8.85 15.35 18.88
CA GLU A 43 8.59 16.72 18.47
C GLU A 43 9.22 17.05 17.11
N LEU A 44 10.48 16.64 16.89
CA LEU A 44 11.15 16.80 15.60
C LEU A 44 10.47 15.99 14.50
N ALA A 45 10.07 14.74 14.79
CA ALA A 45 9.33 13.91 13.84
C ALA A 45 7.98 14.54 13.46
N ASN A 46 7.22 15.05 14.44
CA ASN A 46 5.94 15.73 14.18
C ASN A 46 6.12 17.02 13.36
N ARG A 47 7.21 17.76 13.56
CA ARG A 47 7.55 18.93 12.74
C ARG A 47 7.85 18.56 11.29
N LEU A 48 8.57 17.47 11.06
CA LEU A 48 8.86 16.97 9.71
C LEU A 48 7.59 16.47 9.02
N VAL A 49 6.76 15.69 9.71
CA VAL A 49 5.49 15.18 9.15
C VAL A 49 4.56 16.32 8.77
N LYS A 50 4.42 17.36 9.60
CA LYS A 50 3.63 18.56 9.26
C LYS A 50 4.21 19.37 8.11
N GLY A 51 5.55 19.41 7.97
CA GLY A 51 6.22 20.04 6.82
C GLY A 51 6.14 19.23 5.52
N LEU A 52 5.80 17.94 5.62
CA LEU A 52 5.63 17.01 4.51
C LEU A 52 4.17 16.83 4.10
N GLU A 53 3.24 17.64 4.61
CA GLU A 53 1.89 17.80 4.06
C GLU A 53 1.97 18.51 2.69
N VAL A 54 2.74 17.94 1.76
CA VAL A 54 2.62 18.24 0.35
C VAL A 54 1.29 17.64 -0.06
N LEU A 55 0.24 18.45 -0.02
CA LEU A 55 -1.02 18.14 -0.66
C LEU A 55 -0.70 17.84 -2.12
N ILE A 56 -0.81 16.57 -2.52
CA ILE A 56 -0.76 16.22 -3.93
C ILE A 56 -1.88 17.04 -4.58
N PRO A 57 -1.57 17.98 -5.49
CA PRO A 57 -2.59 18.84 -6.06
C PRO A 57 -3.56 17.96 -6.85
N MET A 58 -4.73 17.73 -6.27
CA MET A 58 -5.83 17.03 -6.91
C MET A 58 -6.58 18.08 -7.72
N THR A 59 -6.64 17.88 -9.03
CA THR A 59 -7.49 18.73 -9.87
C THR A 59 -8.93 18.25 -9.67
N GLU A 60 -9.80 19.13 -9.17
CA GLU A 60 -11.22 18.81 -9.01
C GLU A 60 -11.88 18.58 -10.38
N GLY A 61 -12.72 17.54 -10.48
CA GLY A 61 -13.48 17.25 -11.70
C GLY A 61 -12.73 16.46 -12.78
N LEU A 62 -11.57 15.86 -12.48
CA LEU A 62 -10.93 14.91 -13.40
C LEU A 62 -11.72 13.61 -13.47
N ASP A 63 -12.14 13.24 -14.67
CA ASP A 63 -12.64 11.89 -14.98
C ASP A 63 -11.55 11.07 -15.67
N PRO A 64 -11.03 10.00 -15.04
CA PRO A 64 -9.99 9.15 -15.63
C PRO A 64 -10.38 8.55 -16.98
N VAL A 65 -11.68 8.31 -17.22
CA VAL A 65 -12.15 7.76 -18.51
C VAL A 65 -11.96 8.81 -19.61
N SER A 66 -12.39 10.05 -19.39
CA SER A 66 -12.18 11.16 -20.33
C SER A 66 -10.70 11.49 -20.60
N MET A 67 -9.80 11.14 -19.69
CA MET A 67 -8.35 11.33 -19.88
C MET A 67 -7.71 10.23 -20.73
N LEU A 68 -8.25 9.01 -20.65
CA LEU A 68 -7.70 7.82 -21.30
C LEU A 68 -8.45 7.45 -22.59
N THR A 69 -9.59 8.09 -22.85
CA THR A 69 -10.46 7.81 -23.99
C THR A 69 -11.10 9.07 -24.53
N ASP A 70 -11.31 9.07 -25.85
CA ASP A 70 -12.03 10.11 -26.57
C ASP A 70 -13.35 9.58 -27.15
N ASP A 71 -14.27 10.49 -27.45
CA ASP A 71 -15.60 10.15 -28.00
C ASP A 71 -15.51 9.36 -29.31
N THR A 72 -14.46 9.56 -30.11
CA THR A 72 -14.22 8.79 -31.35
C THR A 72 -13.93 7.33 -31.04
N THR A 73 -13.11 7.07 -30.02
CA THR A 73 -12.78 5.72 -29.58
C THR A 73 -14.00 5.02 -28.97
N ILE A 74 -14.82 5.74 -28.18
CA ILE A 74 -16.07 5.20 -27.64
C ILE A 74 -17.06 4.86 -28.76
N ALA A 75 -17.23 5.75 -29.74
CA ALA A 75 -18.07 5.50 -30.90
C ALA A 75 -17.60 4.28 -31.70
N LYS A 76 -16.27 4.11 -31.83
CA LYS A 76 -15.69 2.92 -32.46
C LYS A 76 -16.04 1.65 -31.70
N TRP A 77 -15.91 1.64 -30.37
CA TRP A 77 -16.26 0.45 -29.58
C TRP A 77 -17.74 0.10 -29.68
N ASN A 78 -18.62 1.10 -29.72
CA ASN A 78 -20.05 0.88 -29.93
C ASN A 78 -20.33 0.23 -31.29
N ASN A 79 -19.63 0.66 -32.34
CA ASN A 79 -19.72 0.03 -33.68
C ASN A 79 -19.16 -1.40 -33.70
N GLU A 80 -18.18 -1.71 -32.84
CA GLU A 80 -17.63 -3.06 -32.64
C GLU A 80 -18.53 -3.94 -31.73
N GLY A 81 -19.67 -3.43 -31.28
CA GLY A 81 -20.65 -4.17 -30.49
C GLY A 81 -20.41 -4.13 -28.97
N LEU A 82 -19.60 -3.20 -28.47
CA LEU A 82 -19.58 -2.85 -27.05
C LEU A 82 -20.90 -2.16 -26.67
N PRO A 83 -21.51 -2.49 -25.53
CA PRO A 83 -22.64 -1.72 -25.01
C PRO A 83 -22.24 -0.27 -24.70
N SER A 84 -23.12 0.69 -24.97
CA SER A 84 -22.87 2.12 -24.80
C SER A 84 -23.04 2.61 -23.35
N ASP A 85 -23.05 1.70 -22.37
CA ASP A 85 -23.17 2.07 -20.97
C ASP A 85 -21.81 2.48 -20.38
N THR A 86 -21.87 3.26 -19.30
CA THR A 86 -20.68 3.82 -18.64
C THR A 86 -19.74 2.72 -18.11
N MET A 87 -20.29 1.61 -17.60
CA MET A 87 -19.48 0.52 -17.04
C MET A 87 -18.74 -0.25 -18.14
N SER A 88 -19.40 -0.51 -19.27
CA SER A 88 -18.77 -1.11 -20.45
C SER A 88 -17.66 -0.22 -21.00
N THR A 89 -17.89 1.10 -21.03
CA THR A 89 -16.87 2.08 -21.45
C THR A 89 -15.67 2.09 -20.51
N GLN A 90 -15.89 2.07 -19.19
CA GLN A 90 -14.83 1.95 -18.18
C GLN A 90 -14.04 0.64 -18.33
N ASN A 91 -14.73 -0.49 -18.49
CA ASN A 91 -14.09 -1.79 -18.67
C ASN A 91 -13.25 -1.84 -19.97
N ALA A 92 -13.77 -1.27 -21.06
CA ALA A 92 -13.04 -1.16 -22.32
C ALA A 92 -11.81 -0.25 -22.20
N THR A 93 -11.92 0.84 -21.43
CA THR A 93 -10.79 1.74 -21.10
C THR A 93 -9.67 0.99 -20.38
N ILE A 94 -10.02 0.20 -19.37
CA ILE A 94 -9.07 -0.66 -18.64
C ILE A 94 -8.44 -1.67 -19.60
N LEU A 95 -9.26 -2.38 -20.38
CA LEU A 95 -8.79 -3.38 -21.34
C LEU A 95 -7.81 -2.85 -22.40
N THR A 96 -7.91 -1.56 -22.73
CA THR A 96 -7.11 -0.92 -23.78
C THR A 96 -5.86 -0.20 -23.27
N ASN A 97 -5.87 0.24 -22.01
CA ASN A 97 -4.77 0.99 -21.42
C ASN A 97 -3.94 0.18 -20.40
N CYS A 98 -4.35 -1.04 -20.04
CA CYS A 98 -3.57 -1.90 -19.16
C CYS A 98 -2.40 -2.57 -19.88
N GLU A 99 -1.20 -2.50 -19.29
CA GLU A 99 -0.02 -3.23 -19.75
C GLU A 99 -0.08 -4.73 -19.41
N CYS A 100 -0.85 -5.10 -18.38
CA CYS A 100 -1.08 -6.48 -17.99
C CYS A 100 -2.34 -7.04 -18.66
N TRP A 101 -2.42 -8.36 -18.82
CA TRP A 101 -3.59 -9.05 -19.38
C TRP A 101 -4.73 -9.11 -18.34
N PRO A 102 -5.79 -8.30 -18.44
CA PRO A 102 -6.85 -8.31 -17.45
C PRO A 102 -7.72 -9.55 -17.61
N LEU A 103 -8.23 -10.05 -16.49
CA LEU A 103 -9.21 -11.13 -16.46
C LEU A 103 -10.60 -10.56 -16.75
N LEU A 104 -11.20 -10.90 -17.89
CA LEU A 104 -12.57 -10.53 -18.20
C LEU A 104 -13.57 -11.52 -17.59
N ILE A 105 -14.43 -11.03 -16.69
CA ILE A 105 -15.56 -11.78 -16.13
C ILE A 105 -16.82 -11.30 -16.82
N ASP A 106 -17.34 -12.11 -17.74
CA ASP A 106 -18.45 -11.71 -18.60
C ASP A 106 -19.48 -12.84 -18.71
N PRO A 107 -20.49 -12.89 -17.81
CA PRO A 107 -21.51 -13.92 -17.84
C PRO A 107 -22.40 -13.85 -19.09
N GLN A 108 -22.51 -12.67 -19.72
CA GLN A 108 -23.37 -12.42 -20.87
C GLN A 108 -22.64 -12.56 -22.21
N LEU A 109 -21.31 -12.74 -22.18
CA LEU A 109 -20.43 -12.86 -23.35
C LEU A 109 -20.44 -11.63 -24.29
N GLN A 110 -20.86 -10.46 -23.79
CA GLN A 110 -20.89 -9.22 -24.56
C GLN A 110 -19.49 -8.64 -24.79
N GLY A 111 -18.65 -8.62 -23.75
CA GLY A 111 -17.25 -8.23 -23.86
C GLY A 111 -16.46 -9.19 -24.76
N LEU A 112 -16.76 -10.49 -24.70
CA LEU A 112 -16.16 -11.44 -25.64
C LEU A 112 -16.54 -11.14 -27.10
N LYS A 113 -17.82 -10.82 -27.35
CA LYS A 113 -18.31 -10.49 -28.69
C LYS A 113 -17.57 -9.27 -29.24
N TRP A 114 -17.41 -8.23 -28.42
CA TRP A 114 -16.66 -7.03 -28.77
C TRP A 114 -15.17 -7.34 -29.08
N ILE A 115 -14.48 -8.07 -28.20
CA ILE A 115 -13.07 -8.44 -28.40
C ILE A 115 -12.89 -9.26 -29.69
N LYS A 116 -13.80 -10.19 -29.98
CA LYS A 116 -13.81 -10.93 -31.26
C LYS A 116 -14.00 -10.02 -32.46
N SER A 117 -14.91 -9.05 -32.37
CA SER A 117 -15.14 -8.08 -33.45
C SER A 117 -13.91 -7.21 -33.70
N ARG A 118 -13.19 -6.83 -32.64
CA ARG A 118 -12.04 -5.92 -32.70
C ARG A 118 -10.75 -6.58 -33.21
N TYR A 119 -10.43 -7.77 -32.72
CA TYR A 119 -9.17 -8.47 -33.05
C TYR A 119 -9.31 -9.52 -34.15
N GLY A 120 -10.55 -9.88 -34.53
CA GLY A 120 -10.82 -10.74 -35.69
C GLY A 120 -10.02 -12.04 -35.69
N SER A 121 -9.27 -12.26 -36.77
CA SER A 121 -8.43 -13.46 -36.99
C SER A 121 -7.21 -13.55 -36.07
N ASP A 122 -6.78 -12.43 -35.49
CA ASP A 122 -5.57 -12.38 -34.67
C ASP A 122 -5.82 -12.87 -33.23
N LEU A 123 -7.09 -13.03 -32.86
CA LEU A 123 -7.50 -13.50 -31.55
C LEU A 123 -7.48 -15.03 -31.44
N LYS A 124 -6.60 -15.55 -30.60
CA LYS A 124 -6.66 -16.96 -30.16
C LYS A 124 -7.46 -17.08 -28.86
N VAL A 125 -8.60 -17.75 -28.92
CA VAL A 125 -9.45 -18.00 -27.76
C VAL A 125 -9.15 -19.39 -27.19
N ILE A 126 -8.61 -19.43 -25.98
CA ILE A 126 -8.40 -20.66 -25.21
C ILE A 126 -9.45 -20.70 -24.10
N GLN A 127 -10.23 -21.78 -24.07
CA GLN A 127 -11.28 -21.96 -23.05
C GLN A 127 -10.82 -22.93 -21.97
N PHE A 128 -10.80 -22.47 -20.73
CA PHE A 128 -10.68 -23.34 -19.56
C PHE A 128 -12.07 -23.51 -18.94
N SER A 129 -12.66 -24.70 -19.09
CA SER A 129 -14.05 -24.94 -18.69
C SER A 129 -14.11 -25.59 -17.30
N GLN A 130 -14.68 -24.89 -16.33
CA GLN A 130 -15.30 -25.48 -15.14
C GLN A 130 -16.80 -25.13 -15.15
N LYS A 131 -17.66 -26.05 -14.69
CA LYS A 131 -19.12 -25.94 -14.81
C LYS A 131 -19.61 -24.58 -14.28
N GLY A 132 -20.20 -23.76 -15.16
CA GLY A 132 -20.83 -22.48 -14.81
C GLY A 132 -19.98 -21.22 -14.99
N CYS A 133 -18.66 -21.32 -15.14
CA CYS A 133 -17.80 -20.13 -15.31
C CYS A 133 -16.90 -20.27 -16.53
N ARG A 134 -17.17 -19.48 -17.57
CA ARG A 134 -16.32 -19.42 -18.78
C ARG A 134 -15.26 -18.33 -18.56
N ILE A 135 -14.12 -18.73 -18.02
CA ILE A 135 -12.97 -17.85 -17.91
C ILE A 135 -12.29 -17.78 -19.27
N ILE A 136 -12.15 -16.58 -19.80
CA ILE A 136 -11.49 -16.32 -21.08
C ILE A 136 -10.20 -15.59 -20.79
N ARG A 137 -9.08 -16.29 -21.04
CA ARG A 137 -7.79 -15.62 -21.14
C ARG A 137 -7.63 -15.14 -22.56
N VAL A 138 -7.73 -13.83 -22.75
CA VAL A 138 -7.32 -13.20 -24.00
C VAL A 138 -5.79 -13.21 -23.98
N GLN A 139 -5.19 -14.23 -24.58
CA GLN A 139 -3.78 -14.18 -24.93
C GLN A 139 -3.68 -13.56 -26.33
N ALA A 140 -3.59 -12.23 -26.37
CA ALA A 140 -2.98 -11.63 -27.54
C ALA A 140 -1.49 -11.97 -27.45
N TRP A 141 -1.07 -12.97 -28.21
CA TRP A 141 0.35 -13.07 -28.55
C TRP A 141 0.69 -11.77 -29.26
N ILE A 142 1.65 -11.01 -28.73
CA ILE A 142 2.68 -10.25 -29.48
C ILE A 142 3.56 -9.59 -28.41
N TYR A 143 4.71 -10.22 -28.15
CA TYR A 143 5.94 -9.46 -28.02
C TYR A 143 6.23 -8.93 -29.44
N HIS A 144 6.15 -7.61 -29.61
CA HIS A 144 7.02 -6.89 -30.52
C HIS A 144 7.80 -5.88 -29.68
#